data_AF-A0A5N9HG18-F1
#
_entry.id   AF-A0A5N9HG18-F1
#
_cell.length_a   1.000
_cell.length_b   1.000
_cell.length_c   1.000
_cell.angle_alpha   90.00
_cell.angle_beta   90.00
_cell.angle_gamma   90.00
#
_symmetry.space_group_name_H-M   'P 1'
#
loop_
_entity.id
_entity.type
_entity.pdbx_description
1 polymer ?
#
loop_
_entity_poly.entity_id
_entity_poly.type
_entity_poly.pdbx_seq_one_letter_code
_entity_poly.pdbx_strand_id
1 'polypeptide(L)' 'MTTRGQDIASVIKKQIEEYGSSASMVNVGVVTEVGDAIANIHGLSGVQLTELLEFPGGVIGMAM' A
#
# COMPACT_ATOMS: atom_id res chain seq x y z
N MET A 1 -5.67 -16.09 -35.39
CA MET A 1 -4.83 -15.27 -34.50
C MET A 1 -5.66 -14.93 -33.26
N THR A 2 -5.64 -15.78 -32.22
CA THR A 2 -6.51 -15.64 -31.02
C THR A 2 -5.71 -15.67 -29.71
N THR A 3 -4.39 -15.63 -29.79
CA THR A 3 -3.47 -15.93 -28.67
C THR A 3 -3.51 -14.92 -27.52
N ARG A 4 -3.97 -13.68 -27.73
CA ARG A 4 -3.94 -12.63 -26.69
C ARG A 4 -4.86 -12.88 -25.48
N GLY A 5 -5.97 -13.60 -25.66
CA GLY A 5 -6.94 -13.82 -24.57
C GLY A 5 -6.55 -14.94 -23.59
N GLN A 6 -5.91 -15.99 -24.09
CA GLN A 6 -5.46 -17.13 -23.26
C GLN A 6 -4.28 -16.73 -22.35
N ASP A 7 -3.42 -15.83 -22.82
CA ASP A 7 -2.30 -15.32 -22.03
C ASP A 7 -2.77 -14.48 -20.84
N ILE A 8 -3.76 -13.59 -21.03
CA ILE A 8 -4.29 -12.75 -19.95
C ILE A 8 -4.95 -13.60 -18.87
N ALA A 9 -5.76 -14.59 -19.27
CA ALA A 9 -6.41 -15.49 -18.32
C ALA A 9 -5.39 -16.31 -17.52
N SER A 10 -4.31 -16.75 -18.16
CA SER A 10 -3.24 -17.52 -17.50
C SER A 10 -2.45 -16.66 -16.52
N VAL A 11 -2.19 -15.40 -16.84
CA VAL A 11 -1.51 -14.44 -15.95
C VAL A 11 -2.36 -14.11 -14.72
N ILE A 12 -3.66 -13.84 -14.90
CA ILE A 12 -4.57 -13.55 -13.79
C ILE A 12 -4.68 -14.78 -12.87
N LYS A 13 -4.80 -15.98 -13.44
CA LYS A 13 -4.85 -17.22 -12.66
C LYS A 13 -3.59 -17.43 -11.83
N LYS A 14 -2.42 -17.16 -12.42
CA LYS A 14 -1.13 -17.21 -11.71
C LYS A 14 -1.05 -16.18 -10.58
N GLN A 15 -1.52 -14.95 -10.79
CA GLN A 15 -1.57 -13.93 -9.74
C GLN A 15 -2.50 -14.32 -8.59
N ILE A 16 -3.63 -14.97 -8.87
CA ILE A 16 -4.55 -15.47 -7.83
C ILE A 16 -3.93 -16.62 -7.05
N GLU A 17 -3.22 -17.54 -7.72
CA GLU A 17 -2.50 -18.63 -7.06
C GLU A 17 -1.32 -18.12 -6.21
N GLU A 18 -0.64 -17.07 -6.66
CA GLU A 18 0.43 -16.37 -5.92
C GLU A 18 -0.09 -15.42 -4.83
N TYR A 19 -1.39 -15.09 -4.83
CA TYR A 19 -2.07 -14.32 -3.78
C TYR A 19 -2.26 -15.18 -2.52
N GLY A 20 -1.16 -15.75 -2.04
CA GLY A 20 -1.06 -16.52 -0.81
C GLY A 20 -0.71 -15.60 0.34
N SER A 21 -1.74 -15.14 1.05
CA SER A 21 -1.76 -14.60 2.42
C SER A 21 -0.38 -14.38 3.09
N SER A 22 0.37 -13.38 2.62
CA SER A 22 1.51 -12.86 3.36
C SER A 22 0.93 -11.95 4.44
N ALA A 23 0.74 -12.48 5.65
CA ALA A 23 0.44 -11.66 6.82
C ALA A 23 1.67 -10.76 7.08
N SER A 24 1.71 -9.62 6.41
CA SER A 24 2.75 -8.62 6.60
C SER A 24 2.40 -7.86 7.87
N MET A 25 3.33 -7.80 8.82
CA MET A 25 3.19 -6.94 9.98
C MET A 25 3.27 -5.48 9.49
N VAL A 26 2.11 -4.84 9.41
CA VAL A 26 1.99 -3.43 9.04
C VAL A 26 1.96 -2.57 10.30
N ASN A 27 2.82 -1.56 10.35
CA ASN A 27 2.73 -0.51 11.36
C ASN A 27 1.59 0.43 10.97
N VAL A 28 0.59 0.57 11.83
CA VAL A 28 -0.56 1.44 11.61
C VAL A 28 -0.49 2.61 12.61
N GLY A 29 -0.79 3.81 12.13
CA GLY A 29 -0.95 5.02 12.94
C GLY A 29 -2.34 5.62 12.79
N VAL A 30 -2.67 6.55 13.68
CA VAL A 30 -3.91 7.33 13.64
C VAL A 30 -3.57 8.78 13.39
N VAL A 31 -4.22 9.38 12.38
CA VAL A 31 -4.08 10.80 12.08
C VAL A 31 -4.78 11.60 13.18
N THR A 32 -4.05 12.48 13.86
CA THR A 32 -4.57 13.35 14.91
C THR A 32 -4.95 14.73 14.40
N GLU A 33 -4.21 15.25 13.42
CA GLU A 33 -4.42 16.59 12.87
C GLU A 33 -4.00 16.63 11.40
N VAL A 34 -4.69 17.45 10.59
CA VAL A 34 -4.35 17.70 9.18
C VAL A 34 -4.46 19.20 8.92
N GLY A 35 -3.43 19.80 8.33
CA GLY A 35 -3.39 21.21 7.96
C GLY A 35 -2.26 21.50 6.97
N ASP A 36 -2.51 22.36 5.97
CA ASP A 36 -1.51 22.78 4.96
C ASP A 36 -0.72 21.63 4.31
N ALA A 37 -1.44 20.54 3.97
CA ALA A 37 -0.87 19.31 3.42
C ALA A 37 0.14 18.57 4.33
N ILE A 38 0.18 18.93 5.62
CA ILE A 38 0.91 18.25 6.68
C ILE A 38 -0.11 17.50 7.54
N ALA A 39 0.19 16.24 7.87
CA ALA A 39 -0.63 15.42 8.76
C ALA A 39 0.21 15.00 9.98
N ASN A 40 -0.27 15.30 11.18
CA ASN A 40 0.30 14.76 12.41
C ASN A 40 -0.29 13.37 12.65
N ILE A 41 0.59 12.37 12.78
CA ILE A 41 0.20 10.98 12.98
C ILE A 41 0.73 10.52 14.33
N HIS A 42 -0.15 9.93 15.13
CA HIS A 42 0.22 9.26 16.37
C HIS A 42 0.38 7.75 16.12
N GLY A 43 1.43 7.15 16.66
CA GLY A 43 1.80 5.76 16.41
C GLY A 43 2.95 5.65 15.42
N LEU A 44 2.87 4.70 14.47
CA LEU A 44 3.92 4.46 13.46
C LEU A 44 5.34 4.38 14.06
N SER A 45 5.50 3.74 15.23
CA SER A 45 6.76 3.75 15.98
C SER A 45 7.97 3.16 15.23
N GLY A 46 7.72 2.39 14.17
CA GLY A 46 8.74 1.81 13.30
C GLY A 46 8.99 2.57 11.99
N VAL A 47 8.38 3.75 11.79
CA VAL A 47 8.54 4.53 10.54
C VAL A 47 9.95 5.11 10.45
N GLN A 48 10.53 5.06 9.25
CA GLN A 48 11.82 5.66 8.96
C GLN A 48 11.64 7.08 8.43
N LEU A 49 12.67 7.91 8.66
CA LEU A 49 12.73 9.23 8.03
C LEU A 49 12.76 9.06 6.50
N THR A 50 11.98 9.87 5.78
CA THR A 50 11.83 9.80 4.31
C THR A 50 11.11 8.52 3.83
N GLU A 51 10.39 7.81 4.70
CA GLU A 51 9.54 6.70 4.29
C GLU A 51 8.24 7.21 3.64
N LEU A 52 7.73 6.47 2.65
CA LEU A 52 6.45 6.75 2.01
C LEU A 52 5.33 6.11 2.81
N LEU A 53 4.37 6.93 3.22
CA LEU A 53 3.18 6.52 3.94
C LEU A 53 1.97 6.58 3.02
N GLU A 54 1.21 5.50 2.96
CA GLU A 54 -0.07 5.46 2.26
C GLU A 54 -1.20 5.86 3.20
N PHE A 55 -1.93 6.89 2.80
CA PHE A 55 -3.12 7.39 3.48
C PHE A 55 -4.38 6.82 2.83
N PRO A 56 -5.51 6.80 3.56
CA PRO A 56 -6.79 6.43 2.98
C PRO A 56 -7.10 7.22 1.70
N GLY A 57 -7.57 6.52 0.66
CA GLY A 57 -7.86 7.14 -0.64
C GLY A 57 -6.68 7.14 -1.62
N GLY A 58 -5.60 6.41 -1.32
CA GLY A 58 -4.45 6.25 -2.23
C GLY A 58 -3.55 7.48 -2.29
N VAL A 59 -3.65 8.36 -1.28
CA VAL A 59 -2.75 9.51 -1.14
C VAL A 59 -1.45 9.03 -0.53
N ILE A 60 -0.31 9.48 -1.06
CA ILE A 60 1.01 9.13 -0.54
C ILE A 60 1.61 10.38 0.09
N GLY A 61 2.06 10.27 1.33
CA GLY A 61 2.83 11.31 2.01
C GLY A 61 4.22 10.80 2.40
N MET A 62 5.09 11.72 2.77
CA MET A 62 6.45 11.41 3.20
C MET A 62 6.56 11.63 4.71
N ALA A 63 7.10 10.64 5.42
CA ALA A 63 7.45 10.80 6.82
C ALA A 63 8.67 11.72 6.93
N MET A 64 8.52 12.80 7.71
CA MET A 64 9.55 13.79 7.99
C MET A 64 9.65 14.08 9.49
#